data_AF-A0A846AZ76-F1
#
_entry.id   AF-A0A846AZ76-F1
#
_cell.length_a   1.000
_cell.length_b   1.000
_cell.length_c   1.000
_cell.angle_alpha   90.00
_cell.angle_beta   90.00
_cell.angle_gamma   90.00
#
_symmetry.space_group_name_H-M   'P 1'
#
loop_
_entity.id
_entity.type
_entity.pdbx_description
1 polymer ?
#
loop_
_entity_poly.entity_id
_entity_poly.type
_entity_poly.pdbx_seq_one_letter_code
_entity_poly.pdbx_strand_id
1 'polypeptide(L)'
;MQKNNNIQIFLIFSALVIYVSFGVYTNRIISISRPQYLPVTAEVIINDLKIDLEVADTQKERKIGLMFRPSLPDYRGMLFEFKPPQRVKLWYPLNMMG
;
A
#
# COMPACT_ATOMS: atom_id res chain seq x y z
N MET A 1 -9.83 -14.98 55.52
CA MET A 1 -10.34 -14.11 54.44
C MET A 1 -9.33 -14.08 53.28
N GLN A 2 -9.26 -15.13 52.44
CA GLN A 2 -8.28 -15.29 51.32
C GLN A 2 -8.96 -15.33 49.93
N LYS A 3 -10.28 -15.14 49.85
CA LYS A 3 -11.08 -15.50 48.67
C LYS A 3 -11.02 -14.47 47.52
N ASN A 4 -10.48 -13.26 47.76
CA ASN A 4 -10.56 -12.14 46.81
C ASN A 4 -9.31 -11.97 45.91
N ASN A 5 -8.16 -12.54 46.29
CA ASN A 5 -6.90 -12.30 45.56
C ASN A 5 -6.87 -13.03 44.22
N ASN A 6 -7.44 -14.25 44.16
CA ASN A 6 -7.46 -15.04 42.93
C ASN A 6 -8.33 -14.40 41.84
N ILE A 7 -9.43 -13.76 42.24
CA ILE A 7 -10.35 -13.07 41.32
C ILE A 7 -9.65 -11.81 40.77
N GLN A 8 -8.99 -11.03 41.63
CA GLN A 8 -8.21 -9.84 41.23
C GLN A 8 -7.10 -10.21 40.24
N ILE A 9 -6.36 -11.28 40.50
CA ILE A 9 -5.28 -11.76 39.61
C ILE A 9 -5.83 -12.16 38.24
N PHE A 10 -6.97 -12.86 38.20
CA PHE A 10 -7.63 -13.24 36.95
C PHE A 10 -8.09 -12.00 36.15
N LEU A 11 -8.63 -10.99 36.82
CA LEU A 11 -9.07 -9.74 36.17
C LEU A 11 -7.90 -8.94 35.60
N ILE A 12 -6.77 -8.87 36.30
CA ILE A 12 -5.56 -8.19 35.81
C ILE A 12 -5.01 -8.91 34.59
N PHE A 13 -4.94 -10.24 34.65
CA PHE A 13 -4.45 -11.05 33.53
C PHE A 13 -5.35 -10.93 32.30
N SER A 14 -6.68 -10.98 32.48
CA SER A 14 -7.61 -10.81 31.35
C SER A 14 -7.54 -9.42 30.74
N ALA A 15 -7.41 -8.37 31.55
CA ALA A 15 -7.20 -7.00 31.06
C ALA A 15 -5.89 -6.85 30.27
N LEU A 16 -4.80 -7.49 30.72
CA LEU A 16 -3.52 -7.51 30.01
C LEU A 16 -3.66 -8.22 28.65
N VAL A 17 -4.32 -9.37 28.61
CA VAL A 17 -4.57 -10.12 27.36
C VAL A 17 -5.42 -9.30 26.39
N ILE A 18 -6.45 -8.61 26.87
CA ILE A 18 -7.30 -7.73 26.04
C ILE A 18 -6.49 -6.56 25.51
N TYR A 19 -5.68 -5.90 26.34
CA TYR A 19 -4.85 -4.76 25.94
C TYR A 19 -3.84 -5.16 24.85
N VAL A 20 -3.14 -6.28 25.04
CA VAL A 20 -2.18 -6.81 24.05
C VAL A 20 -2.89 -7.20 22.76
N SER A 21 -4.03 -7.90 22.85
CA SER A 21 -4.80 -8.32 21.68
C SER A 21 -5.36 -7.14 20.89
N PHE A 22 -5.84 -6.11 21.58
CA PHE A 22 -6.32 -4.87 20.97
C PHE A 22 -5.18 -4.11 20.27
N GLY A 23 -4.00 -4.01 20.91
CA GLY A 23 -2.81 -3.40 20.28
C GLY A 23 -2.32 -4.17 19.04
N VAL A 24 -2.38 -5.50 19.04
CA VAL A 24 -2.04 -6.31 17.85
C VAL A 24 -3.12 -6.17 16.76
N TYR A 25 -4.39 -6.05 17.14
CA TYR A 25 -5.50 -5.82 16.20
C TYR A 25 -5.36 -4.49 15.48
N THR A 26 -5.08 -3.38 16.18
CA THR A 26 -4.91 -2.06 15.53
C THR A 26 -3.72 -2.01 14.57
N ASN A 27 -2.60 -2.65 14.91
CA ASN A 27 -1.42 -2.75 14.04
C ASN A 27 -1.69 -3.49 12.72
N ARG A 28 -2.69 -4.39 12.68
CA ARG A 28 -3.06 -5.10 11.45
C ARG A 28 -3.98 -4.29 10.52
N ILE A 29 -4.68 -3.27 11.04
CA ILE A 29 -5.69 -2.53 10.27
C ILE A 29 -5.09 -1.37 9.46
N ILE A 30 -3.98 -0.77 9.92
CA ILE A 30 -3.38 0.38 9.21
C ILE A 30 -2.26 -0.09 8.27
N SER A 31 -2.63 -0.71 7.15
CA SER A 31 -1.72 -0.80 6.01
C SER A 31 -1.64 0.57 5.32
N ILE A 32 -0.83 1.49 5.89
CA ILE A 32 -0.46 2.74 5.19
C ILE A 32 0.24 2.32 3.91
N SER A 33 -0.49 2.39 2.81
CA SER A 33 0.05 2.03 1.51
C SER A 33 1.03 3.14 1.12
N ARG A 34 2.33 2.81 1.14
CA ARG A 34 3.41 3.75 0.79
C ARG A 34 3.46 3.94 -0.73
N PRO A 35 3.84 5.13 -1.23
CA PRO A 35 4.12 5.29 -2.64
C PRO A 35 5.22 4.32 -3.07
N GLN A 36 5.02 3.68 -4.21
CA GLN A 36 6.06 2.91 -4.88
C GLN A 36 6.87 3.85 -5.78
N TYR A 37 8.18 3.62 -5.89
CA TYR A 37 9.07 4.19 -6.90
C TYR A 37 9.88 3.07 -7.53
N LEU A 38 9.80 2.92 -8.85
CA LEU A 38 10.57 1.93 -9.60
C LEU A 38 11.73 2.62 -10.34
N PRO A 39 12.79 1.89 -10.71
CA PRO A 39 13.78 2.43 -11.62
C PRO A 39 13.15 2.73 -12.99
N VAL A 40 13.64 3.79 -13.64
CA VAL A 40 13.36 4.04 -15.06
C VAL A 40 14.11 2.99 -15.87
N THR A 41 13.38 2.19 -16.63
CA THR A 41 13.94 1.08 -17.43
C THR A 41 13.47 1.09 -18.87
N ALA A 42 12.60 2.03 -19.24
CA ALA A 42 12.13 2.23 -20.60
C ALA A 42 12.05 3.73 -20.93
N GLU A 43 12.06 4.03 -22.22
CA GLU A 43 11.97 5.37 -22.78
C GLU A 43 11.07 5.35 -24.00
N VAL A 44 10.28 6.40 -24.20
CA VAL A 44 9.53 6.61 -25.43
C VAL A 44 9.75 8.03 -25.95
N ILE A 45 9.84 8.18 -27.27
CA ILE A 45 9.95 9.48 -27.94
C ILE A 45 8.68 9.69 -28.76
N ILE A 46 7.96 10.79 -28.50
CA ILE A 46 6.72 11.16 -29.19
C ILE A 46 6.84 12.62 -29.63
N ASN A 47 6.87 12.89 -30.94
CA ASN A 47 7.05 14.25 -31.49
C ASN A 47 8.26 14.98 -30.87
N ASP A 48 9.44 14.33 -30.88
CA ASP A 48 10.69 14.80 -30.26
C ASP A 48 10.65 14.99 -28.72
N LEU A 49 9.53 14.62 -28.07
CA LEU A 49 9.41 14.61 -26.63
C LEU A 49 9.86 13.26 -26.06
N LYS A 50 10.94 13.27 -25.29
CA LYS A 50 11.40 12.13 -24.52
C LYS A 50 10.59 11.98 -23.24
N ILE A 51 10.07 10.77 -22.98
CA ILE A 51 9.36 10.41 -21.75
C ILE A 51 10.05 9.19 -21.13
N ASP A 52 10.50 9.35 -19.89
CA ASP A 52 11.12 8.30 -19.09
C ASP A 52 10.06 7.44 -18.41
N LEU A 53 10.16 6.12 -18.52
CA LEU A 53 9.15 5.17 -18.05
C LEU A 53 9.69 4.23 -16.98
N GLU A 54 8.97 4.18 -15.88
CA GLU A 54 9.04 3.13 -14.87
C GLU A 54 8.21 1.92 -15.32
N VAL A 55 8.76 0.70 -15.33
CA VAL A 55 8.04 -0.49 -15.80
C VAL A 55 7.47 -1.30 -14.65
N ALA A 56 6.15 -1.37 -14.55
CA ALA A 56 5.43 -2.21 -13.59
C ALA A 56 5.18 -3.61 -14.17
N ASP A 57 6.08 -4.55 -13.87
CA ASP A 57 6.09 -5.90 -14.45
C ASP A 57 5.35 -6.93 -13.56
N THR A 58 5.31 -6.71 -12.26
CA THR A 58 4.61 -7.62 -11.35
C THR A 58 3.15 -7.24 -11.13
N GLN A 59 2.31 -8.21 -10.77
CA GLN A 59 0.91 -7.92 -10.42
C GLN A 59 0.80 -6.94 -9.24
N LYS A 60 1.74 -7.00 -8.29
CA LYS A 60 1.79 -6.10 -7.13
C LYS A 60 2.10 -4.68 -7.58
N GLU A 61 3.13 -4.48 -8.40
CA GLU A 61 3.51 -3.17 -8.93
C GLU A 61 2.37 -2.56 -9.75
N ARG A 62 1.74 -3.34 -10.64
CA ARG A 62 0.59 -2.87 -11.43
C ARG A 62 -0.61 -2.50 -10.57
N LYS A 63 -0.86 -3.23 -9.48
CA LYS A 63 -1.94 -2.93 -8.54
C LYS A 63 -1.70 -1.65 -7.76
N ILE A 64 -0.45 -1.35 -7.40
CA ILE A 64 -0.06 -0.11 -6.71
C ILE A 64 -0.06 1.07 -7.69
N GLY A 65 0.50 0.88 -8.87
CA GLY A 65 0.63 1.91 -9.89
C GLY A 65 1.29 3.18 -9.34
N LEU A 66 0.67 4.32 -9.63
CA LEU A 66 1.10 5.64 -9.15
C LEU A 66 0.39 6.07 -7.85
N MET A 67 -0.33 5.17 -7.18
CA MET A 67 -1.05 5.52 -5.95
C MET A 67 -0.09 6.05 -4.87
N PHE A 68 -0.61 6.99 -4.06
CA PHE A 68 0.07 7.62 -2.93
C PHE A 68 1.26 8.53 -3.27
N ARG A 69 1.62 8.69 -4.56
CA ARG A 69 2.62 9.69 -4.95
C ARG A 69 2.03 11.10 -4.84
N PRO A 70 2.74 12.05 -4.20
CA PRO A 70 2.28 13.43 -4.12
C PRO A 70 2.30 14.14 -5.48
N SER A 71 3.21 13.73 -6.38
CA SER A 71 3.32 14.24 -7.74
C SER A 71 4.06 13.24 -8.64
N LEU A 72 3.95 13.43 -9.94
CA LEU A 72 4.76 12.77 -10.96
C LEU A 72 5.60 13.86 -11.66
N PRO A 73 6.93 13.69 -11.80
CA PRO A 73 7.74 14.64 -12.53
C PRO A 73 7.27 14.82 -13.98
N ASP A 74 7.53 16.00 -14.54
CA ASP A 74 7.34 16.23 -15.97
C ASP A 74 8.14 15.20 -16.78
N TYR A 75 7.57 14.77 -17.91
CA TYR A 75 8.20 13.79 -18.82
C TYR A 75 8.52 12.44 -18.17
N ARG A 76 7.81 12.08 -17.10
CA ARG A 76 7.86 10.75 -16.49
C ARG A 76 6.53 10.03 -16.62
N GLY A 77 6.58 8.72 -16.81
CA GLY A 77 5.41 7.85 -16.85
C GLY A 77 5.65 6.49 -16.21
N MET A 78 4.59 5.68 -16.17
CA MET A 78 4.66 4.28 -15.77
C MET A 78 4.08 3.41 -16.88
N LEU A 79 4.84 2.42 -17.32
CA LEU A 79 4.42 1.43 -18.30
C LEU A 79 3.90 0.17 -17.59
N PHE A 80 2.68 -0.23 -17.91
CA PHE A 80 2.06 -1.43 -17.35
C PHE A 80 2.17 -2.56 -18.38
N GLU A 81 3.07 -3.51 -18.12
CA GLU A 81 3.24 -4.66 -19.02
C GLU A 81 2.25 -5.78 -18.68
N PHE A 82 1.51 -6.27 -19.68
CA PHE A 82 0.58 -7.39 -19.53
C PHE A 82 0.94 -8.51 -20.52
N LYS A 83 1.45 -9.63 -19.98
CA LYS A 83 1.82 -10.83 -20.73
C LYS A 83 1.02 -12.03 -20.19
N PRO A 84 0.15 -12.67 -20.99
CA PRO A 84 -0.24 -12.31 -22.36
C PRO A 84 -1.09 -11.02 -22.41
N PRO A 85 -1.25 -10.42 -23.61
CA PRO A 85 -2.19 -9.32 -23.81
C PRO A 85 -3.60 -9.70 -23.35
N GLN A 86 -4.23 -8.83 -22.57
CA GLN A 86 -5.54 -9.09 -21.98
C GLN A 86 -6.34 -7.79 -21.84
N ARG A 87 -7.66 -7.91 -21.70
CA ARG A 87 -8.51 -6.76 -21.38
C ARG A 87 -8.30 -6.38 -19.92
N VAL A 88 -7.87 -5.13 -19.70
CA VAL A 88 -7.60 -4.60 -18.36
C VAL A 88 -8.48 -3.38 -18.10
N LYS A 89 -8.89 -3.20 -16.85
CA LYS A 89 -9.55 -1.98 -16.39
C LYS A 89 -8.56 -1.22 -15.51
N LEU A 90 -8.09 -0.09 -16.00
CA LEU A 90 -7.34 0.86 -15.19
C LEU A 90 -8.34 1.71 -14.40
N TRP A 91 -8.08 1.89 -13.11
CA TRP A 91 -8.89 2.72 -12.23
C TRP A 91 -7.98 3.75 -11.58
N TYR A 92 -8.48 4.98 -11.47
CA TYR A 92 -7.91 5.98 -10.58
C TYR A 92 -8.69 5.90 -9.26
N PRO A 93 -8.04 5.77 -8.10
CA PRO A 93 -8.75 5.87 -6.83
C PRO A 93 -9.38 7.26 -6.71
N LEU A 94 -10.68 7.33 -6.40
CA LEU A 94 -11.47 8.56 -6.22
C LEU A 94 -11.04 9.38 -4.98
N ASN A 95 -9.85 9.13 -4.42
CA ASN A 95 -9.43 9.57 -3.10
C ASN A 95 -8.55 10.84 -3.17
N MET A 96 -8.47 11.51 -4.31
CA MET A 96 -7.66 12.75 -4.50
C MET A 96 -8.41 14.03 -4.12
N MET A 97 -9.45 13.93 -3.28
CA MET A 97 -10.09 15.08 -2.65
C MET A 97 -9.76 15.05 -1.16
N GLY A 98 -8.65 15.69 -0.81
CA GLY A 98 -8.23 16.04 0.54
C GLY A 98 -7.42 17.32 0.47
#